data_AF-A0A382VJ54-F1
#
_entry.id   AF-A0A382VJ54-F1
#
_cell.length_a   1.000
_cell.length_b   1.000
_cell.length_c   1.000
_cell.angle_alpha   90.00
_cell.angle_beta   90.00
_cell.angle_gamma   90.00
#
_symmetry.space_group_name_H-M   'P 1'
#
loop_
_entity.id
_entity.type
_entity.pdbx_description
1 polymer ?
#
loop_
_entity_poly.entity_id
_entity_poly.type
_entity_poly.pdbx_seq_one_letter_code
_entity_poly.pdbx_strand_id
1 'polypeptide(L)'
;MIINNWYAACFADKLFDTPKLVRMLGCDFVLFRTENGDCACLSNVCCHRGASLAHGKQLGNCIQCPYHGWEYAADGSVQRIPPLGNDVAIPKHARVDSYPVQEKYGLLWVFLGDMSEQERPTLPDSLSVYGDTESWRMCRLEREWNVNWVRLNENLVDTAHLYLVHSFGKHLPSKMNTFPVEATEWGGRILQTFRPPDPKDTIAIDEAGQQAKGRQESHIELTFEYPFIGRHFRHR
;
A
#
# COMPACT_ATOMS: atom_id res chain seq x y z
N MET A 1 -13.43 -8.13 5.13
CA MET A 1 -12.22 -7.69 4.42
C MET A 1 -12.62 -6.62 3.40
N ILE A 2 -11.81 -5.58 3.22
CA ILE A 2 -12.16 -4.43 2.38
C ILE A 2 -11.56 -4.64 0.97
N ILE A 3 -12.10 -5.61 0.24
CA ILE A 3 -11.45 -6.08 -1.01
C ILE A 3 -11.56 -5.06 -2.16
N ASN A 4 -12.64 -4.27 -2.20
CA ASN A 4 -12.88 -3.25 -3.22
C ASN A 4 -12.05 -1.98 -2.97
N ASN A 5 -10.72 -2.14 -2.97
CA ASN A 5 -9.76 -1.10 -2.74
C ASN A 5 -8.38 -1.42 -3.35
N TRP A 6 -7.59 -0.37 -3.59
CA TRP A 6 -6.17 -0.43 -3.91
C TRP A 6 -5.31 -0.63 -2.67
N TYR A 7 -4.37 -1.56 -2.77
CA TYR A 7 -3.39 -1.86 -1.74
C TYR A 7 -1.99 -1.69 -2.31
N ALA A 8 -1.14 -0.91 -1.64
CA ALA A 8 0.28 -0.84 -1.96
C ALA A 8 0.92 -2.20 -1.65
N ALA A 9 1.28 -2.95 -2.69
CA ALA A 9 1.79 -4.30 -2.57
C ALA A 9 3.30 -4.33 -2.30
N CYS A 10 4.07 -3.49 -3.00
CA CYS A 10 5.49 -3.26 -2.76
C CYS A 10 5.97 -2.01 -3.50
N PHE A 11 7.23 -1.61 -3.26
CA PHE A 11 7.91 -0.66 -4.14
C PHE A 11 8.12 -1.26 -5.54
N ALA A 12 7.96 -0.43 -6.58
CA ALA A 12 8.06 -0.85 -7.97
C ALA A 12 9.47 -1.33 -8.35
N ASP A 13 10.48 -0.76 -7.72
CA ASP A 13 11.88 -1.16 -7.89
C ASP A 13 12.22 -2.49 -7.20
N LYS A 14 11.35 -3.03 -6.34
CA LYS A 14 11.54 -4.37 -5.77
C LYS A 14 11.07 -5.48 -6.70
N LEU A 15 10.47 -5.13 -7.83
CA LEU A 15 10.04 -6.05 -8.87
C LEU A 15 11.02 -5.96 -10.05
N PHE A 16 12.15 -6.66 -9.89
CA PHE A 16 13.13 -6.93 -10.96
C PHE A 16 12.65 -8.11 -11.82
N ASP A 17 13.50 -8.65 -12.70
CA ASP A 17 13.23 -9.78 -13.61
C ASP A 17 12.90 -11.13 -12.91
N THR A 18 12.51 -11.09 -11.63
CA THR A 18 12.11 -12.22 -10.81
C THR A 18 10.70 -11.99 -10.24
N PRO A 19 9.84 -13.02 -10.26
CA PRO A 19 8.53 -12.95 -9.64
C PRO A 19 8.65 -12.71 -8.13
N LYS A 20 7.68 -12.01 -7.55
CA LYS A 20 7.65 -11.62 -6.15
C LYS A 20 6.40 -12.15 -5.45
N LEU A 21 6.60 -12.88 -4.36
CA LEU A 21 5.52 -13.21 -3.43
C LEU A 21 5.13 -11.97 -2.62
N VAL A 22 3.85 -11.63 -2.62
CA VAL A 22 3.27 -10.60 -1.76
C VAL A 22 2.03 -11.13 -1.06
N ARG A 23 1.83 -10.72 0.20
CA ARG A 23 0.64 -11.07 0.98
C ARG A 23 -0.18 -9.83 1.28
N MET A 24 -1.44 -9.85 0.87
CA MET A 24 -2.40 -8.77 1.11
C MET A 24 -3.72 -9.34 1.59
N LEU A 25 -4.30 -8.76 2.63
CA LEU A 25 -5.57 -9.21 3.23
C LEU A 25 -5.61 -10.72 3.58
N GLY A 26 -4.46 -11.31 3.93
CA GLY A 26 -4.37 -12.74 4.26
C GLY A 26 -4.27 -13.69 3.05
N CYS A 27 -4.26 -13.16 1.82
CA CYS A 27 -4.11 -13.92 0.58
C CYS A 27 -2.72 -13.73 -0.04
N ASP A 28 -2.25 -14.75 -0.76
CA ASP A 28 -0.96 -14.74 -1.46
C ASP A 28 -1.10 -14.45 -2.94
N PHE A 29 -0.22 -13.59 -3.42
CA PHE A 29 -0.17 -13.19 -4.82
C PHE A 29 1.27 -13.26 -5.34
N VAL A 30 1.38 -13.47 -6.64
CA VAL A 30 2.63 -13.33 -7.38
C VAL A 30 2.56 -12.06 -8.22
N LEU A 31 3.52 -11.18 -8.03
CA LEU A 31 3.79 -10.05 -8.91
C LEU A 31 4.92 -10.40 -9.88
N PHE A 32 4.82 -9.96 -11.12
CA PHE A 32 5.91 -10.02 -12.10
C PHE A 32 5.76 -8.89 -13.12
N ARG A 33 6.85 -8.51 -13.77
CA ARG A 33 6.88 -7.41 -14.75
C ARG A 33 7.02 -7.98 -16.15
N THR A 34 6.07 -7.75 -17.03
CA THR A 34 6.09 -8.24 -18.41
C THR A 34 7.23 -7.59 -19.21
N GLU A 35 7.56 -8.13 -20.39
CA GLU A 35 8.60 -7.57 -21.27
C GLU A 35 8.26 -6.15 -21.75
N ASN A 36 6.97 -5.81 -21.78
CA ASN A 36 6.50 -4.47 -22.13
C ASN A 36 6.65 -3.46 -20.97
N GLY A 37 7.08 -3.90 -19.80
CA GLY A 37 7.23 -3.09 -18.59
C GLY A 37 6.01 -3.04 -17.68
N ASP A 38 4.86 -3.58 -18.14
CA ASP A 38 3.63 -3.65 -17.35
C ASP A 38 3.77 -4.62 -16.17
N CYS A 39 3.10 -4.33 -15.06
CA CYS A 39 3.08 -5.23 -13.91
C CYS A 39 1.83 -6.10 -13.92
N ALA A 40 1.99 -7.39 -13.63
CA ALA A 40 0.90 -8.34 -13.47
C ALA A 40 0.85 -8.85 -12.03
N CYS A 41 -0.36 -9.05 -11.52
CA CYS A 41 -0.62 -9.64 -10.21
C CYS A 41 -1.57 -10.82 -10.37
N LEU A 42 -1.14 -12.02 -9.98
CA LEU A 42 -1.96 -13.23 -10.04
C LEU A 42 -2.13 -13.84 -8.65
N SER A 43 -3.21 -14.57 -8.44
CA SER A 43 -3.34 -15.46 -7.28
C SER A 43 -2.18 -16.45 -7.25
N ASN A 44 -1.51 -16.60 -6.10
CA ASN A 44 -0.30 -17.42 -5.98
C ASN A 44 -0.61 -18.91 -5.80
N VAL A 45 -1.49 -19.47 -6.63
CA VAL A 45 -1.90 -20.88 -6.55
C VAL A 45 -2.08 -21.45 -7.94
N CYS A 46 -1.16 -22.33 -8.34
CA CYS A 46 -1.24 -23.01 -9.63
C CYS A 46 -2.53 -23.84 -9.72
N CYS A 47 -3.39 -23.55 -10.70
CA CYS A 47 -4.67 -24.22 -10.90
C CYS A 47 -4.57 -25.74 -11.17
N HIS A 48 -3.37 -26.26 -11.48
CA HIS A 48 -3.15 -27.69 -11.69
C HIS A 48 -3.10 -28.48 -10.36
N ARG A 49 -2.19 -28.10 -9.44
CA ARG A 49 -1.90 -28.85 -8.20
C ARG A 49 -1.55 -27.95 -7.00
N GLY A 50 -1.87 -26.66 -7.06
CA GLY A 50 -1.74 -25.74 -5.92
C GLY A 50 -0.31 -25.27 -5.60
N ALA A 51 0.67 -25.51 -6.48
CA ALA A 51 2.02 -25.00 -6.28
C ALA A 51 2.07 -23.46 -6.29
N SER A 52 2.95 -22.88 -5.49
CA SER A 52 3.22 -21.43 -5.46
C SER A 52 3.85 -20.99 -6.79
N LEU A 53 3.17 -20.08 -7.50
CA LEU A 53 3.67 -19.48 -8.74
C LEU A 53 4.84 -18.52 -8.49
N ALA A 54 4.90 -17.90 -7.31
CA ALA A 54 5.97 -17.01 -6.89
C ALA A 54 7.33 -17.74 -6.72
N HIS A 55 7.33 -19.07 -6.58
CA HIS A 55 8.54 -19.89 -6.62
C HIS A 55 8.89 -20.36 -8.04
N GLY A 56 8.14 -19.90 -9.04
CA GLY A 56 8.38 -20.16 -10.44
C GLY A 56 9.48 -19.27 -11.01
N LYS A 57 9.52 -19.20 -12.34
CA LYS A 57 10.40 -18.31 -13.08
C LYS A 57 9.61 -17.55 -14.13
N GLN A 58 9.99 -16.29 -14.34
CA GLN A 58 9.42 -15.51 -15.43
C GLN A 58 10.02 -15.98 -16.77
N LEU A 59 9.16 -16.14 -17.77
CA LEU A 59 9.51 -16.46 -19.15
C LEU A 59 8.78 -15.48 -20.07
N GLY A 60 9.50 -14.44 -20.51
CA GLY A 60 8.92 -13.32 -21.24
C GLY A 60 7.74 -12.71 -20.50
N ASN A 61 6.55 -12.76 -21.12
CA ASN A 61 5.29 -12.23 -20.57
C ASN A 61 4.52 -13.21 -19.68
N CYS A 62 5.11 -14.37 -19.35
CA CYS A 62 4.46 -15.41 -18.56
C CYS A 62 5.22 -15.73 -17.27
N ILE A 63 4.50 -16.23 -16.27
CA ILE A 63 5.07 -16.90 -15.11
C ILE A 63 4.98 -18.42 -15.30
N GLN A 64 6.12 -19.11 -15.25
CA GLN A 64 6.16 -20.57 -15.33
C GLN A 64 6.11 -21.18 -13.92
N CYS A 65 5.10 -22.01 -13.67
CA CYS A 65 4.96 -22.78 -12.43
C CYS A 65 6.16 -23.73 -12.22
N PRO A 66 6.76 -23.77 -11.02
CA PRO A 66 7.96 -24.58 -10.78
C PRO A 66 7.69 -26.08 -10.77
N TYR A 67 6.43 -26.52 -10.72
CA TYR A 67 6.11 -27.93 -10.55
C TYR A 67 6.09 -28.70 -11.88
N HIS A 68 5.16 -28.33 -12.78
CA HIS A 68 4.99 -29.02 -14.07
C HIS A 68 5.19 -28.06 -15.27
N GLY A 69 5.73 -26.87 -15.02
CA GLY A 69 6.06 -25.92 -16.07
C GLY A 69 4.86 -25.22 -16.71
N TRP A 70 3.66 -25.26 -16.14
CA TRP A 70 2.51 -24.53 -16.69
C TRP A 70 2.81 -23.03 -16.73
N GLU A 71 2.63 -22.40 -17.88
CA GLU A 71 2.97 -21.00 -18.13
C GLU A 71 1.68 -20.17 -18.13
N TYR A 72 1.63 -19.15 -17.28
CA TYR A 72 0.47 -18.27 -17.08
C TYR A 72 0.78 -16.87 -17.59
N ALA A 73 -0.12 -16.32 -18.43
CA ALA A 73 -0.04 -14.92 -18.86
C ALA A 73 -0.48 -13.94 -17.76
N ALA A 74 -0.30 -12.64 -18.02
CA ALA A 74 -0.68 -11.55 -17.11
C ALA A 74 -2.18 -11.51 -16.74
N ASP A 75 -3.06 -12.05 -17.59
CA ASP A 75 -4.51 -12.19 -17.34
C ASP A 75 -4.88 -13.48 -16.57
N GLY A 76 -3.86 -14.23 -16.13
CA GLY A 76 -3.98 -15.47 -15.39
C GLY A 76 -4.31 -16.70 -16.25
N SER A 77 -4.50 -16.55 -17.56
CA SER A 77 -4.76 -17.69 -18.45
C SER A 77 -3.51 -18.53 -18.66
N VAL A 78 -3.67 -19.86 -18.72
CA VAL A 78 -2.57 -20.77 -19.09
C VAL A 78 -2.35 -20.67 -20.59
N GLN A 79 -1.14 -20.29 -21.00
CA GLN A 79 -0.74 -20.14 -22.40
C GLN A 79 0.02 -21.34 -22.93
N ARG A 80 0.66 -22.10 -22.04
CA ARG A 80 1.44 -23.27 -22.43
C ARG A 80 1.50 -24.30 -21.32
N ILE A 81 1.41 -25.57 -21.72
CA ILE A 81 1.62 -26.73 -20.86
C ILE A 81 2.76 -27.54 -21.50
N PRO A 82 4.03 -27.25 -21.16
CA PRO A 82 5.19 -27.81 -21.86
C PRO A 82 5.18 -29.34 -22.02
N PRO A 83 4.75 -30.14 -21.02
CA PRO A 83 4.66 -31.59 -21.18
C PRO A 83 3.70 -32.07 -22.28
N LEU A 84 2.74 -31.24 -22.70
CA LEU A 84 1.77 -31.57 -23.75
C LEU A 84 2.22 -31.11 -25.14
N GLY A 85 3.38 -30.45 -25.27
CA GLY A 85 3.83 -29.87 -26.53
C GLY A 85 3.05 -28.61 -26.93
N ASN A 86 3.21 -28.18 -28.19
CA ASN A 86 2.65 -26.91 -28.68
C ASN A 86 1.29 -27.07 -29.41
N ASP A 87 0.91 -28.29 -29.79
CA ASP A 87 -0.27 -28.56 -30.64
C ASP A 87 -1.52 -28.95 -29.85
N VAL A 88 -1.55 -28.68 -28.55
CA VAL A 88 -2.65 -29.05 -27.66
C VAL A 88 -3.50 -27.85 -27.29
N ALA A 89 -4.81 -27.99 -27.48
CA ALA A 89 -5.77 -26.99 -27.05
C ALA A 89 -5.81 -26.91 -25.52
N ILE A 90 -5.52 -25.72 -24.99
CA ILE A 90 -5.56 -25.47 -23.54
C ILE A 90 -7.02 -25.25 -23.12
N PRO A 91 -7.50 -25.94 -22.06
CA PRO A 91 -8.85 -25.73 -21.57
C PRO A 91 -9.08 -24.27 -21.13
N LYS A 92 -10.21 -23.67 -21.52
CA LYS A 92 -10.53 -22.26 -21.19
C LYS A 92 -10.55 -21.95 -19.69
N HIS A 93 -10.82 -22.96 -18.85
CA HIS A 93 -10.86 -22.84 -17.40
C HIS A 93 -9.49 -23.06 -16.74
N ALA A 94 -8.45 -23.40 -17.50
CA ALA A 94 -7.08 -23.47 -17.01
C ALA A 94 -6.55 -22.05 -16.82
N ARG A 95 -6.87 -21.47 -15.67
CA ARG A 95 -6.50 -20.10 -15.31
C ARG A 95 -6.44 -19.90 -13.80
N VAL A 96 -5.83 -18.79 -13.40
CA VAL A 96 -5.88 -18.24 -12.04
C VAL A 96 -6.49 -16.84 -12.08
N ASP A 97 -6.89 -16.33 -10.93
CA ASP A 97 -7.37 -14.94 -10.84
C ASP A 97 -6.22 -13.97 -11.07
N SER A 98 -6.51 -12.91 -11.83
CA SER A 98 -5.63 -11.79 -12.12
C SER A 98 -6.21 -10.52 -11.53
N TYR A 99 -5.36 -9.69 -10.94
CA TYR A 99 -5.75 -8.49 -10.22
C TYR A 99 -5.19 -7.25 -10.92
N PRO A 100 -5.99 -6.18 -11.12
CA PRO A 100 -5.49 -4.94 -11.70
C PRO A 100 -4.31 -4.37 -10.90
N VAL A 101 -3.29 -3.91 -11.62
CA VAL A 101 -2.10 -3.27 -11.04
C VAL A 101 -1.94 -1.87 -11.61
N GLN A 102 -1.59 -0.91 -10.76
CA GLN A 102 -1.20 0.44 -11.15
C GLN A 102 0.13 0.81 -10.48
N GLU A 103 1.05 1.39 -11.25
CA GLU A 103 2.29 1.95 -10.71
C GLU A 103 2.08 3.45 -10.45
N LYS A 104 2.13 3.87 -9.17
CA LYS A 104 1.99 5.28 -8.78
C LYS A 104 2.87 5.54 -7.55
N TYR A 105 3.54 6.69 -7.52
CA TYR A 105 4.42 7.10 -6.42
C TYR A 105 5.56 6.11 -6.10
N GLY A 106 6.02 5.37 -7.10
CA GLY A 106 7.08 4.35 -6.96
C GLY A 106 6.60 3.10 -6.22
N LEU A 107 5.29 2.92 -6.07
CA LEU A 107 4.63 1.77 -5.49
C LEU A 107 3.80 1.05 -6.54
N LEU A 108 3.73 -0.27 -6.43
CA LEU A 108 2.76 -1.09 -7.15
C LEU A 108 1.50 -1.22 -6.30
N TRP A 109 0.40 -0.73 -6.84
CA TRP A 109 -0.92 -0.78 -6.22
C TRP A 109 -1.71 -1.90 -6.87
N VAL A 110 -2.33 -2.75 -6.07
CA VAL A 110 -3.15 -3.86 -6.54
C VAL A 110 -4.59 -3.67 -6.07
N PHE A 111 -5.54 -3.74 -7.00
CA PHE A 111 -6.96 -3.75 -6.68
C PHE A 111 -7.44 -5.18 -6.46
N LEU A 112 -7.92 -5.50 -5.26
CA LEU A 112 -8.28 -6.88 -4.87
C LEU A 112 -9.76 -7.22 -5.06
N GLY A 113 -10.54 -6.25 -5.53
CA GLY A 113 -11.98 -6.31 -5.60
C GLY A 113 -12.53 -6.78 -6.94
N ASP A 114 -13.85 -6.81 -7.03
CA ASP A 114 -14.62 -7.23 -8.19
C ASP A 114 -15.31 -6.07 -8.94
N MET A 115 -15.13 -4.84 -8.48
CA MET A 115 -15.65 -3.65 -9.16
C MET A 115 -15.12 -3.51 -10.59
N SER A 116 -16.02 -3.07 -11.48
CA SER A 116 -15.67 -2.68 -12.84
C SER A 116 -14.66 -1.53 -12.82
N GLU A 117 -13.88 -1.39 -13.89
CA GLU A 117 -12.85 -0.35 -13.97
C GLU A 117 -13.40 1.06 -13.75
N GLN A 118 -14.62 1.33 -14.23
CA GLN A 118 -15.30 2.61 -14.11
C GLN A 118 -15.80 2.90 -12.68
N GLU A 119 -15.99 1.87 -11.86
CA GLU A 119 -16.48 1.99 -10.48
C GLU A 119 -15.36 1.95 -9.45
N ARG A 120 -14.15 1.54 -9.86
CA ARG A 120 -12.98 1.49 -8.96
C ARG A 120 -12.67 2.89 -8.44
N PRO A 121 -12.33 3.02 -7.14
CA PRO A 121 -11.78 4.27 -6.64
C PRO A 121 -10.49 4.59 -7.40
N THR A 122 -10.26 5.87 -7.69
CA THR A 122 -8.97 6.32 -8.21
C THR A 122 -7.92 6.24 -7.11
N LEU A 123 -6.65 6.00 -7.48
CA LEU A 123 -5.56 6.15 -6.52
C LEU A 123 -5.48 7.60 -6.00
N PRO A 124 -5.30 7.80 -4.69
CA PRO A 124 -5.16 9.12 -4.08
C PRO A 124 -4.17 10.01 -4.82
N ASP A 125 -4.51 11.28 -5.03
CA ASP A 125 -3.61 12.28 -5.62
C ASP A 125 -2.97 13.19 -4.56
N SER A 126 -2.53 12.58 -3.45
CA SER A 126 -2.13 13.28 -2.24
C SER A 126 -0.66 13.69 -2.19
N LEU A 127 0.15 13.33 -3.19
CA LEU A 127 1.59 13.64 -3.23
C LEU A 127 1.94 14.45 -4.48
N SER A 128 1.46 15.69 -4.53
CA SER A 128 1.61 16.61 -5.68
C SER A 128 3.07 16.96 -6.02
N VAL A 129 3.98 16.85 -5.05
CA VAL A 129 5.42 17.08 -5.23
C VAL A 129 6.15 15.86 -5.80
N TYR A 130 5.47 14.72 -5.98
CA TYR A 130 6.10 13.51 -6.50
C TYR A 130 6.56 13.73 -7.94
N GLY A 131 7.86 13.60 -8.18
CA GLY A 131 8.50 13.82 -9.49
C GLY A 131 9.33 15.10 -9.58
N ASP A 132 9.13 16.06 -8.67
CA ASP A 132 10.02 17.23 -8.53
C ASP A 132 11.29 16.84 -7.77
N THR A 133 12.22 16.21 -8.47
CA THR A 133 13.50 15.76 -7.89
C THR A 133 14.53 16.89 -7.72
N GLU A 134 14.23 18.09 -8.22
CA GLU A 134 15.10 19.26 -8.05
C GLU A 134 14.86 19.93 -6.70
N SER A 135 13.60 20.10 -6.32
CA SER A 135 13.22 20.74 -5.05
C SER A 135 13.05 19.74 -3.91
N TRP A 136 12.74 18.47 -4.22
CA TRP A 136 12.41 17.46 -3.21
C TRP A 136 13.25 16.20 -3.32
N ARG A 137 13.54 15.61 -2.15
CA ARG A 137 14.13 14.28 -2.04
C ARG A 137 13.18 13.35 -1.31
N MET A 138 12.86 12.23 -1.95
CA MET A 138 12.05 11.18 -1.33
C MET A 138 12.88 10.36 -0.35
N CYS A 139 12.36 10.21 0.87
CA CYS A 139 12.85 9.25 1.86
C CYS A 139 11.83 8.11 1.97
N ARG A 140 12.25 6.88 1.72
CA ARG A 140 11.38 5.70 1.77
C ARG A 140 11.54 4.97 3.10
N LEU A 141 10.42 4.58 3.69
CA LEU A 141 10.38 3.75 4.88
C LEU A 141 9.42 2.59 4.66
N GLU A 142 9.87 1.38 4.95
CA GLU A 142 9.05 0.18 5.00
C GLU A 142 9.30 -0.51 6.33
N ARG A 143 8.23 -0.93 7.00
CA ARG A 143 8.29 -1.66 8.26
C ARG A 143 7.16 -2.69 8.30
N GLU A 144 7.48 -3.87 8.79
CA GLU A 144 6.49 -4.89 9.12
C GLU A 144 6.18 -4.81 10.61
N TRP A 145 4.90 -4.70 10.95
CA TRP A 145 4.42 -4.58 12.32
C TRP A 145 3.46 -5.73 12.60
N ASN A 146 3.65 -6.44 13.71
CA ASN A 146 2.72 -7.48 14.16
C ASN A 146 1.53 -6.85 14.91
N VAL A 147 0.72 -6.10 14.18
CA VAL A 147 -0.43 -5.37 14.70
C VAL A 147 -1.57 -5.40 13.68
N ASN A 148 -2.82 -5.32 14.15
CA ASN A 148 -3.93 -5.09 13.24
C ASN A 148 -3.79 -3.70 12.58
N TRP A 149 -3.93 -3.62 11.25
CA TRP A 149 -3.76 -2.39 10.47
C TRP A 149 -4.69 -1.24 10.91
N VAL A 150 -5.88 -1.54 11.46
CA VAL A 150 -6.78 -0.50 12.00
C VAL A 150 -6.17 0.18 13.21
N ARG A 151 -5.53 -0.58 14.11
CA ARG A 151 -4.83 -0.01 15.27
C ARG A 151 -3.63 0.83 14.87
N LEU A 152 -2.94 0.44 13.80
CA LEU A 152 -1.87 1.26 13.25
C LEU A 152 -2.40 2.59 12.72
N ASN A 153 -3.52 2.60 11.99
CA ASN A 153 -4.13 3.83 11.52
C ASN A 153 -4.65 4.72 12.67
N GLU A 154 -5.30 4.14 13.69
CA GLU A 154 -5.68 4.87 14.91
C GLU A 154 -4.46 5.55 15.56
N ASN A 155 -3.32 4.85 15.63
CA ASN A 155 -2.09 5.42 16.15
C ASN A 155 -1.53 6.55 15.27
N LEU A 156 -1.62 6.45 13.94
CA LEU A 156 -1.12 7.47 13.01
C LEU A 156 -1.87 8.80 13.11
N VAL A 157 -3.16 8.77 13.43
CA VAL A 157 -3.99 9.98 13.58
C VAL A 157 -4.05 10.50 15.03
N ASP A 158 -3.64 9.70 16.01
CA ASP A 158 -3.58 10.11 17.41
C ASP A 158 -2.34 10.97 17.67
N THR A 159 -2.53 12.23 18.04
CA THR A 159 -1.40 13.11 18.39
C THR A 159 -1.04 13.03 19.88
N ALA A 160 -1.88 12.42 20.73
CA ALA A 160 -1.63 12.35 22.17
C ALA A 160 -0.38 11.51 22.47
N HIS A 161 -0.20 10.38 21.76
CA HIS A 161 0.94 9.50 21.98
C HIS A 161 2.28 10.14 21.61
N LEU A 162 2.31 11.21 20.79
CA LEU A 162 3.54 11.95 20.46
C LEU A 162 4.26 12.41 21.72
N TYR A 163 3.50 12.78 22.76
CA TYR A 163 4.07 13.29 23.99
C TYR A 163 4.53 12.17 24.94
N LEU A 164 3.87 11.02 24.93
CA LEU A 164 4.11 9.97 25.92
C LEU A 164 5.05 8.85 25.43
N VAL A 165 4.96 8.51 24.14
CA VAL A 165 5.68 7.37 23.55
C VAL A 165 6.99 7.82 22.89
N HIS A 166 7.03 9.02 22.33
CA HIS A 166 8.18 9.50 21.58
C HIS A 166 9.08 10.39 22.43
N SER A 167 10.38 10.07 22.45
CA SER A 167 11.37 10.80 23.26
C SER A 167 11.56 12.27 22.87
N PHE A 168 11.05 12.71 21.71
CA PHE A 168 11.08 14.11 21.28
C PHE A 168 9.90 14.94 21.79
N GLY A 169 8.83 14.30 22.29
CA GLY A 169 7.59 14.94 22.71
C GLY A 169 7.51 15.22 24.22
N LYS A 170 8.60 15.61 24.87
CA LYS A 170 8.68 15.66 26.35
C LYS A 170 7.92 16.79 27.05
N HIS A 171 7.13 17.53 26.29
CA HIS A 171 6.40 18.70 26.76
C HIS A 171 4.94 18.56 26.39
N LEU A 172 4.14 18.05 27.33
CA LEU A 172 2.70 17.90 27.14
C LEU A 172 2.04 19.28 27.20
N PRO A 173 1.22 19.66 26.21
CA PRO A 173 0.44 20.89 26.30
C PRO A 173 -0.63 20.77 27.38
N SER A 174 -0.98 21.90 28.01
CA SER A 174 -2.04 21.97 29.03
C SER A 174 -3.42 21.53 28.51
N LYS A 175 -3.63 21.60 27.20
CA LYS A 175 -4.80 21.08 26.49
C LYS A 175 -4.38 20.43 25.19
N MET A 176 -4.89 19.23 24.91
CA MET A 176 -4.69 18.56 23.63
C MET A 176 -5.43 19.30 22.51
N ASN A 177 -4.75 19.47 21.39
CA ASN A 177 -5.37 19.95 20.17
C ASN A 177 -6.23 18.84 19.56
N THR A 178 -7.49 19.15 19.28
CA THR A 178 -8.36 18.32 18.45
C THR A 178 -8.30 18.88 17.04
N PHE A 179 -8.06 18.02 16.05
CA PHE A 179 -8.02 18.42 14.66
C PHE A 179 -9.32 18.00 13.97
N PRO A 180 -10.01 18.92 13.29
CA PRO A 180 -11.17 18.54 12.50
C PRO A 180 -10.71 17.61 11.38
N VAL A 181 -11.37 16.46 11.26
CA VAL A 181 -11.21 15.59 10.09
C VAL A 181 -12.16 16.11 9.02
N GLU A 182 -11.61 16.59 7.91
CA GLU A 182 -12.40 16.93 6.75
C GLU A 182 -12.77 15.64 6.02
N ALA A 183 -14.06 15.31 5.95
CA ALA A 183 -14.50 14.14 5.21
C ALA A 183 -14.28 14.34 3.70
N THR A 184 -13.71 13.34 3.03
CA THR A 184 -13.64 13.25 1.57
C THR A 184 -14.66 12.21 1.08
N GLU A 185 -14.86 12.08 -0.25
CA GLU A 185 -15.74 11.01 -0.80
C GLU A 185 -15.34 9.61 -0.28
N TRP A 186 -14.05 9.48 -0.03
CA TRP A 186 -13.34 8.23 0.13
C TRP A 186 -12.42 8.28 1.35
N GLY A 187 -12.76 8.98 2.43
CA GLY A 187 -11.90 9.02 3.63
C GLY A 187 -11.95 10.35 4.38
N GLY A 188 -10.79 10.81 4.84
CA GLY A 188 -10.66 12.05 5.57
C GLY A 188 -9.29 12.70 5.46
N ARG A 189 -9.26 14.02 5.52
CA ARG A 189 -8.02 14.83 5.50
C ARG A 189 -7.83 15.53 6.83
N ILE A 190 -6.59 15.53 7.32
CA ILE A 190 -6.17 16.28 8.49
C ILE A 190 -5.00 17.17 8.09
N LEU A 191 -5.21 18.48 8.08
CA LEU A 191 -4.12 19.44 7.91
C LEU A 191 -3.70 19.96 9.29
N GLN A 192 -2.45 19.73 9.68
CA GLN A 192 -1.93 20.14 10.98
C GLN A 192 -0.73 21.08 10.84
N THR A 193 -0.89 22.31 11.33
CA THR A 193 0.25 23.21 11.54
C THR A 193 0.81 22.96 12.94
N PHE A 194 2.04 22.46 13.01
CA PHE A 194 2.76 22.32 14.27
C PHE A 194 3.56 23.59 14.53
N ARG A 195 3.20 24.27 15.61
CA ARG A 195 4.01 25.32 16.21
C ARG A 195 4.79 24.73 17.38
N PRO A 196 6.08 25.04 17.53
CA PRO A 196 6.80 24.73 18.76
C PRO A 196 6.02 25.31 19.94
N PRO A 197 5.72 24.52 20.99
CA PRO A 197 4.96 25.03 22.11
C PRO A 197 5.79 26.04 22.92
N ASP A 198 5.16 27.10 23.46
CA ASP A 198 5.83 28.04 24.35
C ASP A 198 6.21 27.29 25.64
N PRO A 199 7.49 27.30 26.07
CA PRO A 199 7.90 26.65 27.32
C PRO A 199 7.05 27.02 28.53
N LYS A 200 6.46 28.22 28.57
CA LYS A 200 5.59 28.69 29.66
C LYS A 200 4.23 27.99 29.71
N ASP A 201 3.77 27.43 28.59
CA ASP A 201 2.46 26.80 28.43
C ASP A 201 2.54 25.26 28.38
N THR A 202 3.69 24.69 28.74
CA THR A 202 3.95 23.24 28.70
C THR A 202 4.30 22.65 30.05
N ILE A 203 3.96 21.37 30.21
CA ILE A 203 4.33 20.58 31.38
C ILE A 203 5.42 19.59 30.95
N ALA A 204 6.58 19.64 31.61
CA ALA A 204 7.63 18.65 31.41
C ALA A 204 7.17 17.28 31.95
N ILE A 205 7.30 16.24 31.14
CA ILE A 205 6.85 14.89 31.51
C ILE A 205 7.97 14.03 32.12
N ASP A 206 9.23 14.46 31.99
CA ASP A 206 10.40 13.84 32.63
C ASP A 206 11.53 14.87 32.86
N GLU A 207 12.59 14.46 33.58
CA GLU A 207 13.72 15.33 33.95
C GLU A 207 14.57 15.80 32.76
N ALA A 208 14.41 15.19 31.58
CA ALA A 208 15.19 15.50 30.39
C ALA A 208 14.48 16.53 29.49
N GLY A 209 14.15 17.69 30.07
CA GLY A 209 13.62 18.85 29.36
C GLY A 209 14.72 19.59 28.60
N GLN A 210 14.95 19.25 27.33
CA GLN A 210 15.81 20.06 26.46
C GLN A 210 15.11 21.38 26.10
N GLN A 211 15.73 22.52 26.45
CA GLN A 211 15.31 23.84 25.95
C GLN A 211 15.65 23.96 24.45
N ALA A 212 14.68 23.70 23.58
CA ALA A 212 14.84 23.96 22.14
C ALA A 212 14.63 25.45 21.85
N LYS A 213 15.70 26.22 21.63
CA LYS A 213 15.63 27.60 21.12
C LYS A 213 15.64 27.62 19.59
N GLY A 214 14.76 28.43 18.97
CA GLY A 214 14.90 28.84 17.57
C GLY A 214 14.24 27.98 16.49
N ARG A 215 13.19 27.20 16.78
CA ARG A 215 12.46 26.44 15.74
C ARG A 215 11.47 27.34 14.97
N GLN A 216 11.47 27.22 13.64
CA GLN A 216 10.44 27.80 12.76
C GLN A 216 9.19 26.90 12.71
N GLU A 217 8.05 27.45 12.29
CA GLU A 217 6.80 26.70 12.12
C GLU A 217 7.01 25.49 11.20
N SER A 218 6.41 24.36 11.55
CA SER A 218 6.41 23.16 10.71
C SER A 218 4.99 22.85 10.26
N HIS A 219 4.80 22.68 8.97
CA HIS A 219 3.50 22.32 8.38
C HIS A 219 3.52 20.81 8.12
N ILE A 220 2.59 20.08 8.72
CA ILE A 220 2.42 18.64 8.51
C ILE A 220 1.01 18.43 7.97
N GLU A 221 0.92 18.11 6.69
CA GLU A 221 -0.34 17.67 6.08
C GLU A 221 -0.40 16.14 6.14
N LEU A 222 -1.47 15.62 6.75
CA LEU A 222 -1.75 14.19 6.79
C LEU A 222 -3.07 13.94 6.05
N THR A 223 -2.97 13.48 4.82
CA THR A 223 -4.14 13.09 4.02
C THR A 223 -4.32 11.58 4.12
N PHE A 224 -5.50 11.15 4.60
CA PHE A 224 -5.85 9.75 4.74
C PHE A 224 -7.02 9.39 3.84
N GLU A 225 -6.72 8.95 2.63
CA GLU A 225 -7.75 8.44 1.72
C GLU A 225 -7.97 6.95 2.00
N TYR A 226 -9.09 6.65 2.65
CA TYR A 226 -9.61 5.30 2.89
C TYR A 226 -10.92 5.14 2.12
N PRO A 227 -10.89 4.71 0.84
CA PRO A 227 -12.04 4.74 -0.10
C PRO A 227 -13.27 3.90 0.24
N PHE A 228 -13.65 3.79 1.52
CA PHE A 228 -14.73 2.91 1.99
C PHE A 228 -15.42 3.42 3.25
N ILE A 229 -14.92 4.46 3.95
CA ILE A 229 -15.68 5.02 5.09
C ILE A 229 -16.85 5.89 4.59
N GLY A 230 -16.78 6.46 3.37
CA GLY A 230 -17.71 7.51 2.91
C GLY A 230 -19.03 7.10 2.27
N ARG A 231 -19.19 5.89 1.70
CA ARG A 231 -20.45 5.54 0.97
C ARG A 231 -21.58 4.99 1.84
N HIS A 232 -21.32 4.52 3.06
CA HIS A 232 -22.35 3.90 3.92
C HIS A 232 -22.54 4.54 5.30
N PHE A 233 -21.80 5.59 5.66
CA PHE A 233 -22.06 6.38 6.86
C PHE A 233 -23.07 7.53 6.64
N ARG A 234 -23.98 7.39 5.66
CA ARG A 234 -25.22 8.18 5.71
C ARG A 234 -26.07 7.58 6.82
N HIS A 235 -26.08 8.28 7.95
CA HIS A 235 -26.90 8.05 9.13
C HIS A 235 -28.17 7.21 8.83
N ARG A 236 -28.21 5.99 9.39
CA ARG A 236 -29.46 5.43 9.90
C ARG A 236 -29.58 5.78 11.36
#